data_AF-A0A9N9G5U7-F1
#
_entry.id   AF-A0A9N9G5U7-F1
#
_cell.length_a   1.000
_cell.length_b   1.000
_cell.length_c   1.000
_cell.angle_alpha   90.00
_cell.angle_beta   90.00
_cell.angle_gamma   90.00
#
_symmetry.space_group_name_H-M   'P 1'
#
loop_
_entity.id
_entity.type
_entity.pdbx_description
1 polymer ?
#
loop_
_entity_poly.entity_id
_entity_poly.type
_entity_poly.pdbx_seq_one_letter_code
_entity_poly.pdbx_strand_id
1 'polypeptide(L)'
;MAKQNINTNSITAKDIENALLKVLNTAIRRKFKIDSKFVKDHLSYVTRLQSAKELKKYIRYKARQLMSDEASYNRRIEYIHSHYSGELCEKLEKLYNLYYELSQEEEKDEISKIDTSEIIKDGYRLVGMSPSFLPSPISDN
;
A
#
# COMPACT_ATOMS: atom_id res chain seq x y z
N MET A 1 -17.48 -3.38 34.95
CA MET A 1 -16.63 -2.74 33.92
C MET A 1 -16.57 -3.67 32.72
N ALA A 2 -17.18 -3.27 31.60
CA ALA A 2 -17.30 -4.11 30.41
C ALA A 2 -15.96 -4.19 29.67
N LYS A 3 -15.50 -5.41 29.39
CA LYS A 3 -14.37 -5.66 28.50
C LYS A 3 -14.75 -5.16 27.10
N GLN A 4 -14.04 -4.15 26.60
CA GLN A 4 -14.12 -3.78 25.20
C GLN A 4 -13.49 -4.90 24.38
N ASN A 5 -14.33 -5.70 23.74
CA ASN A 5 -13.93 -6.64 22.69
C ASN A 5 -13.68 -5.81 21.43
N ILE A 6 -12.46 -5.31 21.26
CA ILE A 6 -12.06 -4.65 20.02
C ILE A 6 -11.80 -5.77 19.02
N ASN A 7 -12.84 -6.14 18.27
CA ASN A 7 -12.69 -6.99 17.11
C ASN A 7 -12.03 -6.15 15.99
N THR A 8 -10.70 -6.00 16.06
CA THR A 8 -9.93 -5.35 14.99
C THR A 8 -9.79 -6.32 13.82
N ASN A 9 -10.73 -6.26 12.88
CA ASN A 9 -10.56 -6.79 11.52
C ASN A 9 -9.53 -5.94 10.74
N SER A 10 -8.35 -5.69 11.30
CA SER A 10 -7.28 -4.96 10.61
C SER A 10 -6.55 -5.92 9.69
N ILE A 11 -6.48 -5.60 8.40
CA ILE A 11 -5.70 -6.37 7.43
C ILE A 11 -4.23 -6.38 7.86
N THR A 12 -3.66 -7.57 8.03
CA THR A 12 -2.26 -7.73 8.42
C THR A 12 -1.39 -8.06 7.22
N ALA A 13 -0.07 -7.87 7.36
CA ALA A 13 0.89 -8.29 6.34
C ALA A 13 0.80 -9.80 6.03
N LYS A 14 0.46 -10.61 7.04
CA LYS A 14 0.25 -12.05 6.88
C LYS A 14 -0.97 -12.38 6.03
N ASP A 15 -2.02 -11.58 6.07
CA ASP A 15 -3.22 -11.81 5.26
C ASP A 15 -2.92 -11.67 3.77
N ILE A 16 -2.16 -10.62 3.42
CA ILE A 16 -1.69 -10.40 2.04
C ILE A 16 -0.68 -11.47 1.63
N GLU A 17 0.28 -11.84 2.49
CA GLU A 17 1.23 -12.91 2.20
C GLU A 17 0.49 -14.24 1.91
N ASN A 18 -0.47 -14.61 2.76
CA ASN A 18 -1.29 -15.79 2.57
C ASN A 18 -2.11 -15.72 1.27
N ALA A 19 -2.65 -14.56 0.92
CA ALA A 19 -3.37 -14.36 -0.34
C ALA A 19 -2.44 -14.52 -1.55
N LEU A 20 -1.24 -13.94 -1.52
CA LEU A 20 -0.21 -14.10 -2.57
C LEU A 20 0.18 -15.57 -2.75
N LEU A 21 0.44 -16.29 -1.65
CA LEU A 21 0.79 -17.71 -1.68
C LEU A 21 -0.34 -18.56 -2.26
N LYS A 22 -1.61 -18.25 -1.94
CA LYS A 22 -2.78 -18.92 -2.53
C LYS A 22 -2.86 -18.69 -4.04
N VAL A 23 -2.64 -17.46 -4.51
CA VAL A 23 -2.59 -17.14 -5.95
C VAL A 23 -1.48 -17.94 -6.65
N LEU A 24 -0.27 -17.94 -6.09
CA LEU A 24 0.87 -18.69 -6.63
C LEU A 24 0.58 -20.20 -6.70
N ASN A 25 0.10 -20.79 -5.62
CA ASN A 25 -0.23 -22.22 -5.56
C ASN A 25 -1.29 -22.61 -6.60
N THR A 26 -2.34 -21.80 -6.75
CA THR A 26 -3.37 -22.06 -7.76
C THR A 26 -2.85 -21.87 -9.19
N ALA A 27 -2.00 -20.87 -9.44
CA ALA A 27 -1.38 -20.67 -10.75
C ALA A 27 -0.48 -21.87 -11.14
N ILE A 28 0.33 -22.37 -10.20
CA ILE A 28 1.18 -23.56 -10.42
C ILE A 28 0.31 -24.80 -10.70
N ARG A 29 -0.77 -25.02 -9.94
CA ARG A 29 -1.74 -26.12 -10.19
C ARG A 29 -2.35 -26.03 -11.58
N ARG A 30 -2.60 -24.80 -12.07
CA ARG A 30 -3.08 -24.51 -13.42
C ARG A 30 -1.99 -24.50 -14.49
N LYS A 31 -0.80 -25.02 -14.19
CA LYS A 31 0.31 -25.19 -15.14
C LYS A 31 0.88 -23.87 -15.68
N PHE A 32 0.75 -22.77 -14.94
CA PHE A 32 1.53 -21.57 -15.24
C PHE A 32 3.02 -21.90 -15.13
N LYS A 33 3.81 -21.43 -16.10
CA LYS A 33 5.25 -21.66 -16.08
C LYS A 33 5.89 -20.89 -14.91
N ILE A 34 6.84 -21.51 -14.22
CA ILE A 34 7.54 -20.93 -13.07
C ILE A 34 8.30 -19.65 -13.47
N ASP A 35 8.82 -19.62 -14.70
CA ASP A 35 9.54 -18.49 -15.25
C ASP A 35 8.64 -17.41 -15.86
N SER A 36 7.32 -17.62 -15.88
CA SER A 36 6.35 -16.66 -16.38
C SER A 36 6.38 -15.37 -15.58
N LYS A 37 6.12 -14.25 -16.26
CA LYS A 37 6.05 -12.93 -15.63
C LYS A 37 5.08 -12.92 -14.46
N PHE A 38 3.90 -13.54 -14.62
CA PHE A 38 2.90 -13.66 -13.56
C PHE A 38 3.47 -14.28 -12.28
N VAL A 39 4.11 -15.45 -12.38
CA VAL A 39 4.67 -16.16 -11.22
C VAL A 39 5.82 -15.37 -10.62
N LYS A 40 6.73 -14.84 -11.44
CA LYS A 40 7.88 -14.04 -10.99
C LYS A 40 7.45 -12.79 -10.22
N ASP A 41 6.45 -12.06 -10.72
CA ASP A 41 5.97 -10.83 -10.11
C ASP A 41 5.37 -11.11 -8.73
N HIS A 42 4.49 -12.12 -8.62
CA HIS A 42 3.87 -12.49 -7.34
C HIS A 42 4.89 -13.06 -6.35
N LEU A 43 5.85 -13.86 -6.81
CA LEU A 43 6.92 -14.38 -5.97
C LEU A 43 7.83 -13.26 -5.46
N SER A 44 8.15 -12.27 -6.31
CA SER A 44 8.92 -11.10 -5.92
C SER A 44 8.22 -10.29 -4.83
N TYR A 45 6.89 -10.21 -4.85
CA TYR A 45 6.16 -9.55 -3.77
C TYR A 45 6.26 -10.32 -2.45
N VAL A 46 6.14 -11.65 -2.47
CA VAL A 46 6.32 -12.47 -1.27
C VAL A 46 7.71 -12.29 -0.67
N THR A 47 8.77 -12.40 -1.49
CA THR A 47 10.16 -12.29 -0.99
C THR A 47 10.46 -10.90 -0.44
N ARG A 48 9.96 -9.84 -1.09
CA ARG A 48 10.09 -8.46 -0.60
C ARG A 48 9.33 -8.24 0.70
N LEU A 49 8.14 -8.82 0.85
CA LEU A 49 7.35 -8.73 2.07
C LEU A 49 8.05 -9.43 3.23
N GLN A 50 8.63 -10.61 3.00
CA GLN A 50 9.40 -11.37 4.00
C GLN A 50 10.71 -10.69 4.40
N SER A 51 11.31 -9.92 3.49
CA SER A 51 12.57 -9.20 3.72
C SER A 51 12.39 -7.77 4.26
N ALA A 52 11.15 -7.28 4.34
CA ALA A 52 10.87 -5.92 4.77
C ALA A 52 11.08 -5.76 6.29
N LYS A 53 11.94 -4.82 6.69
CA LYS A 53 12.14 -4.45 8.11
C LYS A 53 10.84 -3.91 8.73
N GLU A 54 10.09 -3.14 7.97
CA GLU A 54 8.85 -2.47 8.38
C GLU A 54 7.67 -3.00 7.53
N LEU A 55 7.21 -4.22 7.82
CA LEU A 55 6.17 -4.89 7.00
C LEU A 55 4.90 -4.06 6.85
N LYS A 56 4.43 -3.44 7.94
CA LYS A 56 3.20 -2.63 7.95
C LYS A 56 3.31 -1.41 7.04
N LYS A 57 4.45 -0.72 7.08
CA LYS A 57 4.71 0.45 6.22
C LYS A 57 4.87 0.03 4.76
N TYR A 58 5.62 -1.04 4.51
CA TYR A 58 5.83 -1.57 3.16
C TYR A 58 4.51 -1.94 2.49
N ILE A 59 3.62 -2.62 3.21
CA ILE A 59 2.38 -3.14 2.64
C ILE A 59 1.34 -2.05 2.38
N ARG A 60 1.25 -1.04 3.26
CA ARG A 60 0.43 0.16 3.01
C ARG A 60 0.94 0.95 1.82
N TYR A 61 2.26 1.18 1.76
CA TYR A 61 2.87 1.82 0.59
C TYR A 61 2.55 1.07 -0.70
N LYS A 62 2.65 -0.26 -0.69
CA LYS A 62 2.30 -1.07 -1.86
C LYS A 62 0.82 -1.04 -2.21
N ALA A 63 -0.07 -1.10 -1.23
CA ALA A 63 -1.50 -0.94 -1.43
C ALA A 63 -1.83 0.40 -2.12
N ARG A 64 -1.33 1.52 -1.59
CA ARG A 64 -1.54 2.86 -2.19
C ARG A 64 -0.96 2.98 -3.61
N GLN A 65 0.16 2.31 -3.88
CA GLN A 65 0.77 2.29 -5.23
C GLN A 65 -0.01 1.43 -6.23
N LEU A 66 -0.60 0.32 -5.77
CA LEU A 66 -1.35 -0.59 -6.64
C LEU A 66 -2.79 -0.12 -6.88
N MET A 67 -3.40 0.47 -5.84
CA MET A 67 -4.80 0.87 -5.77
C MET A 67 -4.88 2.27 -5.15
N SER A 68 -4.51 3.29 -5.92
CA SER A 68 -4.59 4.69 -5.47
C SER A 68 -6.02 5.16 -5.27
N ASP A 69 -6.95 4.62 -6.04
CA ASP A 69 -8.34 5.04 -6.10
C ASP A 69 -9.25 3.89 -6.56
N GLU A 70 -10.56 4.09 -6.38
CA GLU A 70 -11.59 3.13 -6.76
C GLU A 70 -11.59 2.81 -8.26
N ALA A 71 -11.30 3.78 -9.13
CA ALA A 71 -11.27 3.55 -10.58
C ALA A 71 -10.14 2.60 -10.99
N SER A 72 -8.97 2.75 -10.37
CA SER A 72 -7.81 1.87 -10.55
C SER A 72 -8.10 0.45 -10.07
N TYR A 73 -8.82 0.33 -8.95
CA TYR A 73 -9.30 -0.95 -8.44
C TYR A 73 -10.30 -1.60 -9.39
N ASN A 74 -11.34 -0.89 -9.84
CA ASN A 74 -12.35 -1.42 -10.75
C ASN A 74 -11.73 -1.91 -12.06
N ARG A 75 -10.82 -1.11 -12.66
CA ARG A 75 -10.07 -1.53 -13.86
C ARG A 75 -9.26 -2.80 -13.64
N ARG A 76 -8.68 -2.98 -12.45
CA ARG A 76 -7.94 -4.21 -12.11
C ARG A 76 -8.88 -5.40 -12.00
N ILE A 77 -10.04 -5.25 -11.37
CA ILE A 77 -11.02 -6.33 -11.24
C ILE A 77 -11.57 -6.73 -12.61
N GLU A 78 -11.92 -5.77 -13.47
CA GLU A 78 -12.35 -6.03 -14.86
C GLU A 78 -11.27 -6.77 -15.66
N TYR A 79 -10.00 -6.36 -15.51
CA TYR A 79 -8.88 -7.08 -16.11
C TYR A 79 -8.79 -8.53 -15.60
N ILE A 80 -8.97 -8.75 -14.29
CA ILE A 80 -8.93 -10.09 -13.71
C ILE A 80 -10.06 -10.96 -14.26
N HIS A 81 -11.28 -10.44 -14.31
CA HIS A 81 -12.46 -11.14 -14.82
C HIS A 81 -12.36 -11.49 -16.31
N SER A 82 -11.68 -10.67 -17.10
CA SER A 82 -11.48 -10.91 -18.53
C SER A 82 -10.35 -11.90 -18.85
N HIS A 83 -9.36 -12.03 -17.97
CA HIS A 83 -8.15 -12.83 -18.24
C HIS A 83 -8.06 -14.13 -17.44
N TYR A 84 -8.78 -14.24 -16.34
CA TYR A 84 -8.74 -15.40 -15.44
C TYR A 84 -10.17 -15.87 -15.15
N SER A 85 -10.31 -17.17 -14.86
CA SER A 85 -11.60 -17.78 -14.55
C SER A 85 -11.50 -18.73 -13.36
N GLY A 86 -12.61 -19.11 -12.72
CA GLY A 86 -12.64 -20.06 -11.60
C GLY A 86 -11.74 -19.67 -10.42
N GLU A 87 -11.17 -20.66 -9.72
CA GLU A 87 -10.48 -20.45 -8.43
C GLU A 87 -9.34 -19.39 -8.47
N LEU A 88 -8.64 -19.25 -9.60
CA LEU A 88 -7.56 -18.26 -9.73
C LEU A 88 -8.12 -16.83 -9.76
N CYS A 89 -9.25 -16.63 -10.43
CA CYS A 89 -9.96 -15.35 -10.51
C CYS A 89 -10.38 -14.91 -9.11
N GLU A 90 -11.09 -15.78 -8.38
CA GLU A 90 -11.55 -15.54 -7.02
C GLU A 90 -10.41 -15.19 -6.05
N LYS A 91 -9.26 -15.89 -6.17
CA LYS A 91 -8.07 -15.62 -5.34
C LYS A 91 -7.41 -14.30 -5.68
N LEU A 92 -7.36 -13.93 -6.95
CA LEU A 92 -6.83 -12.65 -7.40
C LEU A 92 -7.71 -11.50 -6.94
N GLU A 93 -9.03 -11.61 -7.13
CA GLU A 93 -10.00 -10.63 -6.61
C GLU A 93 -9.80 -10.42 -5.11
N LYS A 94 -9.79 -11.51 -4.33
CA LYS A 94 -9.58 -11.41 -2.88
C LYS A 94 -8.26 -10.72 -2.52
N LEU A 95 -7.17 -10.99 -3.23
CA LEU A 95 -5.89 -10.33 -3.01
C LEU A 95 -5.98 -8.82 -3.28
N TYR A 96 -6.60 -8.42 -4.39
CA TYR A 96 -6.70 -7.01 -4.75
C TYR A 96 -7.73 -6.24 -3.92
N ASN A 97 -8.77 -6.89 -3.41
CA ASN A 97 -9.68 -6.31 -2.42
C ASN A 97 -8.93 -5.97 -1.13
N LEU A 98 -8.05 -6.87 -0.65
CA LEU A 98 -7.23 -6.59 0.52
C LEU A 98 -6.28 -5.40 0.30
N TYR A 99 -5.69 -5.28 -0.90
CA TYR A 99 -4.88 -4.10 -1.23
C TYR A 99 -5.72 -2.83 -1.29
N TYR A 100 -6.93 -2.89 -1.83
CA TYR A 100 -7.83 -1.75 -1.90
C TYR A 100 -8.26 -1.30 -0.49
N GLU A 101 -8.79 -2.20 0.33
CA GLU A 101 -9.16 -1.89 1.73
C GLU A 101 -8.00 -1.29 2.52
N LEU A 102 -6.79 -1.84 2.36
CA LEU A 102 -5.59 -1.32 3.01
C LEU A 102 -5.15 0.05 2.46
N SER A 103 -5.41 0.35 1.19
CA SER A 103 -5.10 1.65 0.57
C SER A 103 -5.97 2.77 1.14
N GLN A 104 -7.23 2.44 1.49
CA GLN A 104 -8.22 3.37 2.03
C GLN A 104 -8.07 3.55 3.55
N GLU A 105 -7.26 2.72 4.22
CA GLU A 105 -6.99 2.88 5.65
C GLU A 105 -6.19 4.18 5.87
N GLU A 106 -6.86 5.20 6.40
CA GLU A 106 -6.21 6.44 6.82
C GLU A 106 -5.11 6.11 7.83
N GLU A 107 -3.93 6.69 7.62
CA GLU A 107 -2.93 6.74 8.68
C GLU A 107 -3.54 7.57 9.81
N LYS A 108 -4.03 6.90 10.85
CA LYS A 108 -4.09 7.48 12.19
C LYS A 108 -2.65 7.68 12.68
N ASP A 109 -1.87 8.43 11.94
CA ASP A 109 -0.63 8.93 12.44
C ASP A 109 -1.01 10.05 13.39
N GLU A 110 -0.74 9.81 14.68
CA GLU A 110 -0.41 10.87 15.63
C GLU A 110 0.80 11.62 15.08
N ILE A 111 0.64 12.33 13.97
CA ILE A 111 1.45 13.49 13.69
C ILE A 111 0.96 14.48 14.73
N SER A 112 1.57 14.42 15.92
CA SER A 112 1.65 15.61 16.75
C SER A 112 2.10 16.70 15.78
N LYS A 113 1.32 17.78 15.74
CA LYS A 113 1.53 18.93 14.87
C LYS A 113 2.93 19.48 15.12
N ILE A 114 3.95 18.86 14.56
CA ILE A 114 5.20 19.52 14.27
C ILE A 114 4.80 20.37 13.08
N ASP A 115 4.30 21.55 13.43
CA ASP A 115 3.98 22.61 12.50
C ASP A 115 5.21 22.74 11.60
N THR A 116 5.03 22.49 10.31
CA THR A 116 6.09 22.65 9.31
C THR A 116 6.74 24.04 9.41
N SER A 117 6.07 25.02 10.02
CA SER A 117 6.64 26.32 10.39
C SER A 117 7.83 26.23 11.39
N GLU A 118 7.86 25.26 12.31
CA GLU A 118 8.97 25.04 13.25
C GLU A 118 10.19 24.43 12.57
N ILE A 119 10.00 23.46 11.66
CA ILE A 119 11.10 22.86 10.88
C ILE A 119 11.78 23.92 10.01
N ILE A 120 10.97 24.79 9.38
CA ILE A 120 11.47 25.89 8.58
C ILE A 120 12.26 26.90 9.44
N LYS A 121 11.76 27.24 10.64
CA LYS A 121 12.46 28.15 11.57
C LYS A 121 13.81 27.60 12.07
N ASP A 122 13.89 26.32 12.38
CA ASP A 122 15.14 25.71 12.85
C ASP A 122 16.16 25.51 11.73
N GLY A 123 15.72 25.25 10.49
CA GLY A 123 16.60 25.26 9.31
C GLY A 123 17.29 26.61 9.10
N TYR A 124 16.59 27.73 9.29
CA TYR A 124 17.19 29.06 9.18
C TYR A 124 18.17 29.40 10.31
N ARG A 125 17.93 28.89 11.53
CA ARG A 125 18.88 29.04 12.65
C ARG A 125 20.21 28.35 12.39
N LEU A 126 20.19 27.17 11.75
CA LEU A 126 21.40 26.41 11.46
C LEU A 126 22.22 26.98 10.31
N VAL A 127 21.60 27.73 9.39
CA VAL A 127 22.26 28.31 8.20
C VAL A 127 22.55 29.81 8.38
N GLY A 128 22.14 30.43 9.49
CA GLY A 128 22.38 31.85 9.76
C GLY A 128 21.66 32.82 8.80
N MET A 129 20.62 32.34 8.10
CA MET A 129 19.86 33.17 7.16
C MET A 129 18.72 33.87 7.87
N SER A 130 18.64 35.20 7.70
CA SER A 130 17.60 36.03 8.31
C SER A 130 16.26 35.89 7.56
N PRO A 131 15.10 35.94 8.24
CA PRO A 131 13.76 35.81 7.61
C PRO A 131 13.40 36.88 6.56
N SER A 132 14.24 37.90 6.39
CA SER A 132 14.06 39.00 5.43
C SER A 132 14.30 38.60 3.97
N PHE A 133 14.71 37.37 3.68
CA PHE A 133 14.93 36.83 2.33
C PHE A 133 13.75 35.99 1.79
N LEU A 134 12.53 36.21 2.28
CA LEU A 134 11.36 35.63 1.62
C LEU A 134 11.18 36.29 0.24
N PRO A 135 11.14 35.54 -0.88
CA PRO A 135 10.68 36.10 -2.13
C PRO A 135 9.23 36.56 -1.94
N SER A 136 8.94 37.81 -2.31
CA SER A 136 7.58 38.34 -2.24
C SER A 136 6.63 37.41 -3.00
N PRO A 137 5.41 37.17 -2.48
CA PRO A 137 4.42 36.37 -3.19
C PRO A 137 4.21 36.97 -4.58
N ILE A 138 4.29 36.12 -5.60
CA ILE A 138 4.02 36.49 -6.99
C ILE A 138 2.58 37.01 -7.02
N SER A 139 2.44 38.31 -7.28
CA SER A 139 1.15 38.94 -7.53
C SER A 139 0.72 38.51 -8.92
N ASP A 140 -0.15 37.51 -9.01
CA ASP A 140 -0.88 37.23 -10.24
C ASP A 140 -1.78 38.44 -10.53
N ASN A 141 -1.52 39.11 -11.65
CA ASN A 141 -2.35 40.18 -12.21
C ASN A 141 -2.74 39.79 -13.63
#